data_AF-G0NS39-F1
#
_entry.id   AF-G0NS39-F1
#
_cell.length_a   1.000
_cell.length_b   1.000
_cell.length_c   1.000
_cell.angle_alpha   90.00
_cell.angle_beta   90.00
_cell.angle_gamma   90.00
#
_symmetry.space_group_name_H-M   'P 1'
#
loop_
_entity.id
_entity.type
_entity.pdbx_description
1 polymer ?
#
loop_
_entity_poly.entity_id
_entity_poly.type
_entity_poly.pdbx_seq_one_letter_code
_entity_poly.pdbx_strand_id
1 'polypeptide(L)'
;MSAETAPVVADAAAPEGMYYRIAGSDGVEFKVSELAIQQSETLNRLVTTMGYTAEDVEKKDAIPIENIDGATLKLVFEWCEHHKGEAIPEDDDSVPKNVVIPEFDAKLMEIDDDRLFNLICAANYLNIKQLLNVSCKKVANMAKGKSPEELRIIFEIPTDEEDEAAEKAAKEAEEKAAEEAAEKKAAEVKDAASEVVAKEEAEKDKQGTSDSA
;
A
#
# COMPACT_ATOMS: atom_id res chain seq x y z
N MET A 1 31.11 17.40 -3.81
CA MET A 1 30.53 18.46 -4.66
C MET A 1 29.60 17.78 -5.64
N SER A 2 28.35 18.26 -5.69
CA SER A 2 27.28 17.88 -6.63
C SER A 2 26.52 16.60 -6.26
N ALA A 3 25.19 16.58 -6.10
CA ALA A 3 24.19 17.60 -6.34
C ALA A 3 23.00 17.41 -5.38
N GLU A 4 22.64 18.54 -4.79
CA GLU A 4 21.35 18.92 -4.23
C GLU A 4 20.19 18.46 -5.13
N THR A 5 19.33 17.58 -4.62
CA THR A 5 18.01 17.29 -5.20
C THR A 5 16.92 17.65 -4.20
N ALA A 6 16.59 18.94 -4.18
CA ALA A 6 15.21 19.39 -4.01
C ALA A 6 14.75 19.93 -5.39
N PRO A 7 13.45 20.03 -5.74
CA PRO A 7 12.24 19.84 -4.92
C PRO A 7 11.14 18.98 -5.61
N VAL A 8 10.21 18.39 -4.85
CA VAL A 8 8.90 17.94 -5.39
C VAL A 8 7.79 18.34 -4.42
N VAL A 9 7.72 19.62 -4.10
CA VAL A 9 6.57 20.15 -3.35
C VAL A 9 5.45 20.32 -4.36
N ALA A 10 4.42 19.46 -4.32
CA ALA A 10 3.18 19.74 -5.03
C ALA A 10 2.60 21.03 -4.44
N ASP A 11 2.58 22.09 -5.24
CA ASP A 11 2.20 23.44 -4.85
C ASP A 11 0.76 23.45 -4.30
N ALA A 12 0.66 23.54 -2.97
CA ALA A 12 -0.52 24.01 -2.27
C ALA A 12 -0.13 25.33 -1.63
N ALA A 13 -0.73 26.41 -2.13
CA ALA A 13 -0.50 27.79 -1.72
C ALA A 13 -0.32 27.87 -0.19
N ALA A 14 0.81 28.45 0.25
CA ALA A 14 1.18 28.55 1.65
C ALA A 14 -0.01 29.08 2.48
N PRO A 15 -0.66 28.24 3.31
CA PRO A 15 -1.74 28.71 4.15
C PRO A 15 -1.14 29.56 5.27
N GLU A 16 -1.81 30.67 5.63
CA GLU A 16 -1.48 31.42 6.83
C GLU A 16 -1.68 30.50 8.05
N GLY A 17 -0.59 29.94 8.61
CA GLY A 17 -0.65 29.03 9.75
C GLY A 17 0.47 27.98 9.79
N MET A 18 0.39 27.11 10.80
CA MET A 18 1.27 25.95 10.97
C MET A 18 0.99 24.91 9.88
N TYR A 19 2.05 24.38 9.25
CA TYR A 19 1.96 23.33 8.23
C TYR A 19 2.87 22.15 8.59
N TYR A 20 2.65 20.99 7.99
CA TYR A 20 3.46 19.78 8.18
C TYR A 20 3.88 19.22 6.81
N ARG A 21 5.10 18.67 6.74
CA ARG A 21 5.60 17.97 5.55
C ARG A 21 5.37 16.47 5.70
N ILE A 22 4.73 15.87 4.71
CA ILE A 22 4.44 14.43 4.67
C ILE A 22 4.94 13.87 3.35
N ALA A 23 5.68 12.77 3.39
CA ALA A 23 6.18 12.08 2.21
C ALA A 23 5.40 10.78 1.97
N GLY A 24 4.99 10.52 0.73
CA GLY A 24 4.44 9.23 0.31
C GLY A 24 5.50 8.15 0.16
N SER A 25 5.06 6.93 -0.14
CA SER A 25 5.91 5.77 -0.37
C SER A 25 6.83 5.90 -1.60
N ASP A 26 6.43 6.75 -2.55
CA ASP A 26 7.17 7.14 -3.75
C ASP A 26 8.14 8.31 -3.52
N GLY A 27 8.24 8.80 -2.27
CA GLY A 27 9.08 9.94 -1.89
C GLY A 27 8.50 11.30 -2.29
N VAL A 28 7.25 11.36 -2.76
CA VAL A 28 6.60 12.64 -3.08
C VAL A 28 6.19 13.34 -1.79
N GLU A 29 6.62 14.59 -1.63
CA GLU A 29 6.34 15.39 -0.44
C GLU A 29 5.15 16.34 -0.62
N PHE A 30 4.33 16.43 0.42
CA PHE A 30 3.16 17.28 0.51
C PHE A 30 3.27 18.21 1.71
N LYS A 31 2.84 19.46 1.53
CA LYS A 31 2.64 20.42 2.62
C LYS A 31 1.16 20.49 2.95
N VAL A 32 0.82 20.23 4.21
CA VAL A 32 -0.57 20.14 4.67
C VAL A 32 -0.75 21.04 5.89
N SER A 33 -1.84 21.79 5.96
CA SER A 33 -2.13 22.68 7.09
C SER A 33 -2.49 21.89 8.35
N GLU A 34 -2.24 22.49 9.52
CA GLU A 34 -2.60 21.88 10.81
C GLU A 34 -4.09 21.51 10.90
N LEU A 35 -4.98 22.37 10.39
CA LEU A 35 -6.42 22.11 10.40
C LEU A 35 -6.81 20.93 9.50
N ALA A 36 -6.10 20.73 8.38
CA ALA A 36 -6.30 19.56 7.53
C ALA A 36 -5.75 18.28 8.21
N ILE A 37 -4.63 18.37 8.93
CA ILE A 37 -4.09 17.25 9.72
C ILE A 37 -5.07 16.78 10.80
N GLN A 38 -5.83 17.70 11.40
CA GLN A 38 -6.84 17.36 12.41
C GLN A 38 -7.94 16.43 11.88
N GLN A 39 -8.20 16.42 10.56
CA GLN A 39 -9.15 15.49 9.94
C GLN A 39 -8.68 14.03 10.00
N SER A 40 -7.38 13.79 10.17
CA SER A 40 -6.79 12.46 10.32
C SER A 40 -6.37 12.22 11.76
N GLU A 41 -7.02 11.25 12.43
CA GLU A 41 -6.62 10.88 13.80
C GLU A 41 -5.19 10.32 13.85
N THR A 42 -4.79 9.55 12.83
CA THR A 42 -3.44 8.97 12.74
C THR A 42 -2.38 10.06 12.59
N LEU A 43 -2.56 11.00 11.66
CA LEU A 43 -1.62 12.09 11.45
C LEU A 43 -1.57 13.04 12.64
N ASN A 44 -2.73 13.40 13.21
CA ASN A 44 -2.80 14.25 14.40
C ASN A 44 -2.04 13.64 15.59
N ARG A 45 -2.20 12.32 15.81
CA ARG A 45 -1.44 11.60 16.85
C ARG A 45 0.06 11.58 16.55
N LEU A 46 0.46 11.38 15.30
CA LEU A 46 1.86 11.37 14.89
C LEU A 46 2.53 12.74 15.12
N VAL A 47 1.94 13.83 14.64
CA VAL A 47 2.50 15.18 14.80
C VAL A 47 2.59 15.58 16.28
N THR A 48 1.58 15.22 17.08
CA THR A 48 1.55 15.48 18.52
C THR A 48 2.62 14.68 19.27
N THR A 49 2.78 13.39 18.94
CA THR A 49 3.75 12.51 19.61
C THR A 49 5.19 12.92 19.31
N MET A 50 5.47 13.36 18.08
CA MET A 50 6.79 13.84 17.69
C MET A 50 7.11 15.26 18.18
N GLY A 51 6.12 15.95 18.78
CA GLY A 51 6.29 17.29 19.34
C GLY A 51 6.73 18.31 18.30
N TYR A 52 6.22 18.23 17.07
CA TYR A 52 6.58 19.18 16.02
C TYR A 52 6.19 20.61 16.45
N THR A 53 7.17 21.50 16.44
CA THR A 53 6.95 22.94 16.62
C THR A 53 7.08 23.68 15.29
N ALA A 54 6.58 24.91 15.20
CA ALA A 54 6.65 25.70 13.96
C ALA A 54 8.07 25.88 13.41
N GLU A 55 9.07 25.89 14.29
CA GLU A 55 10.48 25.96 13.90
C GLU A 55 11.05 24.62 13.42
N ASP A 56 10.45 23.51 13.84
CA ASP A 56 10.86 22.16 13.47
C ASP A 56 10.34 21.75 12.09
N VAL A 57 9.18 22.28 11.68
CA VAL A 57 8.57 21.98 10.37
C VAL A 57 9.54 22.30 9.24
N GLU A 58 10.31 23.37 9.36
CA GLU A 58 11.28 23.75 8.34
C GLU A 58 12.57 22.92 8.40
N LYS A 59 12.97 22.45 9.59
CA LYS A 59 14.29 21.84 9.85
C LYS A 59 14.29 20.31 9.93
N LYS A 60 13.15 19.67 10.25
CA LYS A 60 13.01 18.22 10.35
C LYS A 60 12.58 17.60 9.01
N ASP A 61 12.97 16.36 8.78
CA ASP A 61 12.58 15.63 7.58
C ASP A 61 11.06 15.44 7.50
N ALA A 62 10.55 15.25 6.28
CA ALA A 62 9.13 14.98 6.07
C ALA A 62 8.71 13.68 6.78
N ILE A 63 7.48 13.65 7.29
CA ILE A 63 6.91 12.46 7.94
C ILE A 63 6.65 11.40 6.86
N PRO A 64 7.32 10.23 6.89
CA PRO A 64 7.16 9.23 5.85
C PRO A 64 5.88 8.40 6.07
N ILE A 65 5.14 8.17 4.99
CA ILE A 65 3.98 7.27 4.92
C ILE A 65 4.27 6.21 3.86
N GLU A 66 4.84 5.10 4.31
CA GLU A 66 5.35 4.04 3.43
C GLU A 66 4.26 3.22 2.75
N ASN A 67 3.02 3.27 3.23
CA ASN A 67 1.93 2.41 2.77
C ASN A 67 1.03 3.08 1.71
N ILE A 68 1.24 4.36 1.39
CA ILE A 68 0.38 5.13 0.49
C ILE A 68 1.24 5.87 -0.52
N ASP A 69 0.94 5.71 -1.80
CA ASP A 69 1.60 6.44 -2.88
C ASP A 69 1.20 7.94 -2.88
N GLY A 70 2.01 8.77 -3.53
CA GLY A 70 1.79 10.21 -3.59
C GLY A 70 0.52 10.60 -4.36
N ALA A 71 0.10 9.84 -5.37
CA ALA A 71 -1.12 10.16 -6.13
C ALA A 71 -2.38 9.98 -5.28
N THR A 72 -2.41 8.96 -4.43
CA THR A 72 -3.47 8.70 -3.46
C THR A 72 -3.42 9.72 -2.31
N LEU A 73 -2.23 10.01 -1.76
CA LEU A 73 -2.06 11.04 -0.73
C LEU A 73 -2.51 12.43 -1.20
N LYS A 74 -2.25 12.77 -2.47
CA LYS A 74 -2.71 14.03 -3.06
C LYS A 74 -4.22 14.19 -2.95
N LEU A 75 -4.99 13.15 -3.29
CA LEU A 75 -6.45 13.16 -3.20
C LEU A 75 -6.92 13.30 -1.74
N VAL A 76 -6.28 12.56 -0.83
CA VAL A 76 -6.60 12.63 0.61
C VAL A 76 -6.38 14.05 1.13
N PHE A 77 -5.23 14.66 0.84
CA PHE A 77 -4.93 16.00 1.32
C PHE A 77 -5.77 17.08 0.65
N GLU A 78 -6.13 16.93 -0.62
CA GLU A 78 -7.09 17.80 -1.29
C GLU A 78 -8.46 17.77 -0.57
N TRP A 79 -8.91 16.59 -0.16
CA TRP A 79 -10.13 16.43 0.64
C TRP A 79 -10.01 17.08 2.03
N CYS A 80 -8.91 16.80 2.75
CA CYS A 80 -8.67 17.33 4.09
C CYS A 80 -8.54 18.86 4.11
N GLU A 81 -7.92 19.45 3.09
CA GLU A 81 -7.79 20.91 2.95
C GLU A 81 -9.14 21.57 2.64
N HIS A 82 -10.01 20.91 1.89
CA HIS A 82 -11.35 21.41 1.61
C HIS A 82 -12.23 21.42 2.88
N HIS A 83 -12.18 20.34 3.66
CA HIS A 83 -12.99 20.17 4.88
C HIS A 83 -12.26 20.62 6.15
N LYS A 84 -11.21 21.44 6.02
CA LYS A 84 -10.42 21.87 7.19
C LYS A 84 -11.24 22.69 8.15
N GLY A 85 -11.13 22.38 9.45
CA GLY A 85 -11.88 23.06 10.49
C GLY A 85 -13.38 22.73 10.54
N GLU A 86 -13.88 21.86 9.66
CA GLU A 86 -15.21 21.27 9.84
C GLU A 86 -15.20 20.32 11.04
N ALA A 87 -16.27 20.35 11.83
CA ALA A 87 -16.42 19.43 12.94
C ALA A 87 -16.50 18.01 12.40
N ILE A 88 -15.60 17.14 12.88
CA ILE A 88 -15.67 15.70 12.62
C ILE A 88 -16.97 15.22 13.26
N PRO A 89 -17.98 14.79 12.48
CA PRO A 89 -19.24 14.34 13.04
C PRO A 89 -19.02 13.15 13.96
N GLU A 90 -19.76 13.10 15.06
CA GLU A 90 -19.84 11.88 15.85
C GLU A 90 -20.43 10.76 14.99
N ASP A 91 -19.91 9.54 15.14
CA ASP A 91 -20.38 8.38 14.40
C ASP A 91 -21.88 8.19 14.68
N ASP A 92 -22.70 8.37 13.64
CA ASP A 92 -24.08 7.92 13.66
C ASP A 92 -24.06 6.40 13.45
N ASP A 93 -24.34 5.66 14.53
CA ASP A 93 -24.49 4.20 14.53
C ASP A 93 -25.78 3.74 13.82
N SER A 94 -26.59 4.67 13.27
CA SER A 94 -27.78 4.31 12.52
C SER A 94 -27.44 3.51 11.26
N VAL A 95 -28.21 2.44 11.06
CA VAL A 95 -28.18 1.63 9.83
C VAL A 95 -29.55 1.75 9.16
N PRO A 96 -29.63 2.23 7.91
CA PRO A 96 -28.52 2.61 7.02
C PRO A 96 -27.97 4.02 7.31
N LYS A 97 -26.64 4.18 7.32
CA LYS A 97 -25.98 5.49 7.42
C LYS A 97 -26.45 6.40 6.29
N ASN A 98 -27.14 7.49 6.65
CA ASN A 98 -27.63 8.46 5.68
C ASN A 98 -26.55 9.51 5.38
N VAL A 99 -25.46 9.07 4.73
CA VAL A 99 -24.38 9.94 4.28
C VAL A 99 -24.85 10.71 3.05
N VAL A 100 -24.96 12.04 3.19
CA VAL A 100 -25.14 12.96 2.06
C VAL A 100 -23.75 13.25 1.51
N ILE A 101 -23.56 13.04 0.21
CA ILE A 101 -22.30 13.34 -0.47
C ILE A 101 -22.37 14.81 -0.95
N PRO A 102 -21.52 15.72 -0.45
CA PRO A 102 -21.39 17.07 -0.97
C PRO A 102 -20.99 17.08 -2.45
N GLU A 103 -21.27 18.17 -3.17
CA GLU A 103 -20.93 18.28 -4.59
C GLU A 103 -19.41 18.21 -4.85
N PHE A 104 -18.62 18.81 -3.96
CA PHE A 104 -17.16 18.72 -4.02
C PHE A 104 -16.68 17.28 -3.90
N ASP A 105 -17.17 16.54 -2.91
CA ASP A 105 -16.83 15.14 -2.69
C ASP A 105 -17.26 14.26 -3.85
N ALA A 106 -18.45 14.49 -4.40
CA ALA A 106 -18.94 13.76 -5.55
C ALA A 106 -17.97 13.90 -6.72
N LYS A 107 -17.46 15.11 -6.97
CA LYS A 107 -16.50 15.43 -8.02
C LYS A 107 -15.10 14.88 -7.73
N LEU A 108 -14.63 14.95 -6.50
CA LEU A 108 -13.34 14.36 -6.11
C LEU A 108 -13.35 12.83 -6.30
N MET A 109 -14.51 12.21 -6.11
CA MET A 109 -14.75 10.78 -6.31
C MET A 109 -15.16 10.40 -7.75
N GLU A 110 -15.05 11.32 -8.71
CA GLU A 110 -15.10 11.00 -10.16
C GLU A 110 -13.72 10.51 -10.63
N ILE A 111 -13.27 9.40 -10.04
CA ILE A 111 -12.03 8.70 -10.35
C ILE A 111 -12.35 7.26 -10.75
N ASP A 112 -11.36 6.56 -11.33
CA ASP A 112 -11.46 5.13 -11.62
C ASP A 112 -11.54 4.28 -10.35
N ASP A 113 -12.02 3.04 -10.52
CA ASP A 113 -12.33 2.12 -9.42
C ASP A 113 -11.08 1.74 -8.61
N ASP A 114 -9.93 1.58 -9.28
CA ASP A 114 -8.64 1.30 -8.63
C ASP A 114 -8.21 2.45 -7.72
N ARG A 115 -8.29 3.69 -8.20
CA ARG A 115 -7.98 4.87 -7.38
C ARG A 115 -8.99 5.07 -6.26
N LEU A 116 -10.27 4.76 -6.47
CA LEU A 116 -11.28 4.79 -5.41
C LEU A 116 -10.98 3.76 -4.33
N PHE A 117 -10.57 2.55 -4.71
CA PHE A 117 -10.17 1.51 -3.76
C PHE A 117 -8.95 1.96 -2.94
N ASN A 118 -7.91 2.47 -3.60
CA ASN A 118 -6.73 2.99 -2.92
C ASN A 118 -7.07 4.16 -1.98
N LEU A 119 -7.99 5.05 -2.38
CA LEU A 119 -8.49 6.14 -1.53
C LEU A 119 -9.21 5.62 -0.28
N ILE A 120 -10.03 4.57 -0.40
CA ILE A 120 -10.71 3.92 0.73
C ILE A 120 -9.67 3.31 1.69
N CYS A 121 -8.69 2.57 1.16
CA CYS A 121 -7.61 1.99 1.96
C CYS A 121 -6.79 3.07 2.68
N ALA A 122 -6.45 4.16 1.99
CA ALA A 122 -5.73 5.29 2.54
C ALA A 122 -6.54 6.01 3.65
N ALA A 123 -7.83 6.26 3.41
CA ALA A 123 -8.72 6.88 4.39
C ALA A 123 -8.84 6.03 5.67
N ASN A 124 -8.92 4.70 5.53
CA ASN A 124 -8.92 3.79 6.66
C ASN A 124 -7.56 3.80 7.40
N TYR A 125 -6.44 3.74 6.67
CA TYR A 125 -5.10 3.77 7.27
C TYR A 125 -4.83 5.07 8.06
N LEU A 126 -5.20 6.21 7.48
CA LEU A 126 -5.07 7.53 8.09
C LEU A 126 -6.18 7.83 9.11
N ASN A 127 -7.15 6.93 9.24
CA ASN A 127 -8.31 7.04 10.11
C ASN A 127 -9.07 8.37 9.90
N ILE A 128 -9.45 8.62 8.65
CA ILE A 128 -10.26 9.76 8.21
C ILE A 128 -11.69 9.27 7.99
N LYS A 129 -12.48 9.26 9.06
CA LYS A 129 -13.81 8.64 9.09
C LYS A 129 -14.77 9.19 8.04
N GLN A 130 -14.77 10.51 7.86
CA GLN A 130 -15.66 11.17 6.90
C GLN A 130 -15.37 10.78 5.47
N LEU A 131 -14.09 10.85 5.06
CA LEU A 131 -13.66 10.41 3.74
C LEU A 131 -13.98 8.93 3.50
N LEU A 132 -13.79 8.08 4.52
CA LEU A 132 -14.15 6.66 4.45
C LEU A 132 -15.67 6.48 4.25
N ASN A 133 -16.50 7.17 5.03
CA ASN A 133 -17.97 7.08 4.95
C ASN A 133 -18.49 7.53 3.58
N VAL A 134 -17.99 8.65 3.04
CA VAL A 134 -18.39 9.18 1.75
C VAL A 134 -17.95 8.25 0.61
N SER A 135 -16.73 7.70 0.69
CA SER A 135 -16.21 6.75 -0.31
C SER A 135 -17.00 5.44 -0.29
N CYS A 136 -17.30 4.90 0.89
CA CYS A 136 -18.17 3.73 1.04
C CYS A 136 -19.60 4.00 0.50
N LYS A 137 -20.12 5.22 0.69
CA LYS A 137 -21.43 5.61 0.14
C LYS A 137 -21.42 5.63 -1.39
N LYS A 138 -20.34 6.10 -2.02
CA LYS A 138 -20.15 6.05 -3.47
C LYS A 138 -20.22 4.61 -3.99
N VAL A 139 -19.47 3.69 -3.38
CA VAL A 139 -19.50 2.25 -3.72
C VAL A 139 -20.90 1.66 -3.52
N ALA A 140 -21.57 1.98 -2.42
CA ALA A 140 -22.94 1.53 -2.18
C ALA A 140 -23.95 2.05 -3.22
N ASN A 141 -23.75 3.28 -3.72
CA ASN A 141 -24.58 3.84 -4.79
C ASN A 141 -24.32 3.16 -6.14
N MET A 142 -23.08 2.72 -6.42
CA MET A 142 -22.77 1.92 -7.61
C MET A 142 -23.46 0.55 -7.59
N ALA A 143 -23.54 -0.05 -6.39
CA ALA A 143 -24.23 -1.33 -6.22
C ALA A 143 -25.77 -1.20 -6.25
N LYS A 144 -26.31 -0.01 -6.01
CA LYS A 144 -27.76 0.20 -5.85
C LYS A 144 -28.49 -0.04 -7.16
N GLY A 145 -29.42 -1.00 -7.15
CA GLY A 145 -30.29 -1.29 -8.30
C GLY A 145 -29.66 -2.19 -9.35
N LYS A 146 -28.47 -2.74 -9.10
CA LYS A 146 -27.80 -3.73 -9.93
C LYS A 146 -28.21 -5.15 -9.54
N SER A 147 -28.30 -6.05 -10.52
CA SER A 147 -28.50 -7.48 -10.24
C SER A 147 -27.23 -8.12 -9.67
N PRO A 148 -27.32 -9.26 -8.97
CA PRO A 148 -26.15 -10.00 -8.50
C PRO A 148 -25.14 -10.32 -9.62
N GLU A 149 -25.61 -10.61 -10.83
CA GLU A 149 -24.78 -10.88 -12.00
C GLU A 149 -24.07 -9.62 -12.51
N GLU A 150 -24.76 -8.47 -12.54
CA GLU A 150 -24.11 -7.20 -12.88
C GLU A 150 -23.07 -6.80 -11.83
N LEU A 151 -23.36 -7.03 -10.55
CA LEU A 151 -22.41 -6.78 -9.46
C LEU A 151 -21.16 -7.67 -9.60
N ARG A 152 -21.32 -8.94 -10.00
CA ARG A 152 -20.17 -9.82 -10.27
C ARG A 152 -19.26 -9.25 -11.35
N ILE A 153 -19.82 -8.70 -12.42
CA ILE A 153 -19.03 -8.08 -13.49
C ILE A 153 -18.36 -6.78 -13.01
N ILE A 154 -19.11 -5.91 -12.31
CA ILE A 154 -18.61 -4.60 -11.86
C ILE A 154 -17.48 -4.76 -10.83
N PHE A 155 -17.64 -5.68 -9.90
CA PHE A 155 -16.65 -5.92 -8.84
C PHE A 155 -15.65 -7.02 -9.19
N GLU A 156 -15.65 -7.48 -10.44
CA GLU A 156 -14.78 -8.56 -10.95
C GLU A 156 -14.78 -9.79 -10.02
N ILE A 157 -15.96 -10.11 -9.45
CA ILE A 157 -16.13 -11.25 -8.56
C ILE A 157 -16.28 -12.50 -9.43
N PRO A 158 -15.33 -13.45 -9.36
CA PRO A 158 -15.39 -14.69 -10.10
C PRO A 158 -16.64 -15.50 -9.73
N THR A 159 -17.07 -16.33 -10.68
CA THR A 159 -18.10 -17.32 -10.41
C THR A 159 -17.54 -18.44 -9.53
N ASP A 160 -18.43 -19.12 -8.81
CA ASP A 160 -18.08 -20.26 -7.96
C ASP A 160 -17.30 -21.34 -8.74
N GLU A 161 -17.59 -21.52 -10.03
CA GLU A 161 -16.86 -22.44 -10.92
C GLU A 161 -15.44 -21.94 -11.27
N GLU A 162 -15.28 -20.63 -11.50
CA GLU A 162 -13.97 -20.00 -11.76
C GLU A 162 -13.08 -20.02 -10.52
N ASP A 163 -13.66 -19.81 -9.33
CA ASP A 163 -12.96 -19.92 -8.05
C ASP A 163 -12.46 -21.35 -7.80
N GLU A 164 -13.31 -22.36 -8.00
CA GLU A 164 -12.92 -23.77 -7.87
C GLU A 164 -11.82 -24.15 -8.87
N ALA A 165 -11.91 -23.65 -10.11
CA ALA A 165 -10.89 -23.88 -11.13
C ALA A 165 -9.56 -23.21 -10.77
N ALA A 166 -9.59 -21.98 -10.25
CA ALA A 166 -8.40 -21.25 -9.82
C ALA A 166 -7.73 -21.92 -8.60
N GLU A 167 -8.50 -22.39 -7.61
CA GLU A 167 -7.96 -23.11 -6.45
C GLU A 167 -7.30 -24.42 -6.88
N LYS A 168 -7.93 -25.16 -7.80
CA LYS A 168 -7.36 -26.40 -8.33
C LYS A 168 -6.07 -26.12 -9.12
N ALA A 169 -6.06 -25.10 -9.97
CA ALA A 169 -4.87 -24.71 -10.72
C ALA A 169 -3.72 -24.28 -9.80
N ALA A 170 -4.02 -23.56 -8.71
CA ALA A 170 -3.03 -23.18 -7.70
C ALA A 170 -2.42 -24.41 -7.00
N LYS A 171 -3.25 -25.38 -6.59
CA LYS A 171 -2.75 -26.64 -6.00
C LYS A 171 -1.89 -27.44 -6.97
N GLU A 172 -2.31 -27.56 -8.23
CA GLU A 172 -1.52 -28.25 -9.26
C GLU A 172 -0.20 -27.54 -9.56
N ALA A 173 -0.18 -26.19 -9.55
CA ALA A 173 1.04 -25.41 -9.73
C ALA A 173 2.01 -25.57 -8.55
N GLU A 174 1.49 -25.59 -7.33
CA GLU A 174 2.30 -25.82 -6.12
C GLU A 174 2.90 -27.24 -6.10
N GLU A 175 2.12 -28.25 -6.48
CA GLU A 175 2.58 -29.63 -6.57
C GLU A 175 3.68 -29.79 -7.64
N LYS A 176 3.50 -29.20 -8.83
CA LYS A 176 4.53 -29.18 -9.87
C LYS A 176 5.79 -28.45 -9.43
N ALA A 177 5.66 -27.29 -8.77
CA ALA A 177 6.81 -26.55 -8.26
C ALA A 177 7.57 -27.36 -7.20
N ALA A 178 6.87 -28.12 -6.36
CA ALA A 178 7.48 -29.01 -5.36
C ALA A 178 8.21 -30.20 -6.02
N GLU A 179 7.64 -30.80 -7.06
CA GLU A 179 8.26 -31.90 -7.81
C GLU A 179 9.53 -31.42 -8.53
N GLU A 180 9.47 -30.29 -9.23
CA GLU A 180 10.64 -29.68 -9.89
C GLU A 180 11.74 -29.30 -8.88
N ALA A 181 11.35 -28.78 -7.70
CA ALA A 181 12.30 -28.47 -6.63
C ALA A 181 12.95 -29.74 -6.04
N ALA A 182 12.20 -30.83 -5.91
CA ALA A 182 12.72 -32.12 -5.45
C ALA A 182 13.70 -32.73 -6.47
N GLU A 183 13.39 -32.64 -7.76
CA GLU A 183 14.25 -33.15 -8.83
C GLU A 183 15.56 -32.36 -8.92
N LYS A 184 15.50 -31.01 -8.81
CA LYS A 184 16.71 -30.17 -8.73
C LYS A 184 17.59 -30.52 -7.52
N LYS A 185 16.99 -30.70 -6.34
CA LYS A 185 17.73 -31.13 -5.14
C LYS A 185 18.37 -32.50 -5.31
N ALA A 186 17.68 -33.44 -5.96
CA ALA A 186 18.23 -34.77 -6.22
C ALA A 186 19.41 -34.73 -7.22
N ALA A 187 19.37 -33.83 -8.20
CA ALA A 187 20.48 -33.61 -9.12
C ALA A 187 21.71 -33.00 -8.40
N GLU A 188 21.52 -31.97 -7.58
CA GLU A 188 22.60 -31.35 -6.79
C GLU A 188 23.29 -32.35 -5.84
N VAL A 189 22.52 -33.23 -5.19
CA VAL A 189 23.09 -34.25 -4.29
C VAL A 189 23.91 -35.29 -5.06
N LYS A 190 23.48 -35.67 -6.27
CA LYS A 190 24.23 -36.60 -7.12
C LYS A 190 25.53 -35.97 -7.64
N ASP A 191 25.48 -34.71 -8.06
CA ASP A 191 26.67 -33.99 -8.51
C ASP A 191 27.68 -33.84 -7.36
N ALA A 192 27.22 -33.43 -6.17
CA ALA A 192 28.08 -33.33 -4.98
C ALA A 192 28.70 -34.69 -4.59
N ALA A 193 27.94 -35.78 -4.65
CA ALA A 193 28.47 -37.12 -4.37
C ALA A 193 29.55 -37.54 -5.39
N SER A 194 29.34 -37.24 -6.68
CA SER A 194 30.33 -37.54 -7.73
C SER A 194 31.63 -36.76 -7.53
N GLU A 195 31.54 -35.51 -7.07
CA GLU A 195 32.70 -34.65 -6.83
C GLU A 195 33.49 -35.11 -5.59
N VAL A 196 32.82 -35.62 -4.56
CA VAL A 196 33.46 -36.20 -3.37
C VAL A 196 34.19 -37.48 -3.72
N VAL A 197 33.57 -38.37 -4.50
CA VAL A 197 34.21 -39.62 -4.96
C VAL A 197 35.44 -39.32 -5.81
N ALA A 198 35.37 -38.35 -6.72
CA ALA A 198 36.51 -37.94 -7.54
C ALA A 198 37.67 -37.36 -6.71
N LYS A 199 37.38 -36.64 -5.62
CA LYS A 199 38.41 -36.14 -4.69
C LYS A 199 39.06 -37.26 -3.88
N GLU A 200 38.28 -38.26 -3.45
CA GLU A 200 38.79 -39.42 -2.70
C GLU A 200 39.69 -40.32 -3.57
N GLU A 201 39.34 -40.52 -4.85
CA GLU A 201 40.18 -41.27 -5.79
C GLU A 201 41.49 -40.53 -6.11
N ALA A 202 41.45 -39.21 -6.28
CA ALA A 202 42.64 -38.39 -6.51
C ALA A 202 43.60 -38.35 -5.30
N GLU A 203 43.09 -38.52 -4.08
CA GLU A 203 43.91 -38.59 -2.86
C GLU A 203 44.57 -39.97 -2.71
N LYS A 204 43.89 -41.05 -3.10
CA LYS A 204 44.46 -42.41 -3.12
C LYS A 204 45.61 -42.57 -4.13
N ASP A 205 45.52 -41.96 -5.31
CA ASP A 205 46.60 -42.02 -6.31
C ASP A 205 47.89 -41.30 -5.86
N LYS A 206 47.77 -40.28 -5.00
CA LYS A 206 48.94 -39.62 -4.40
C LYS A 206 49.63 -40.46 -3.33
N GLN A 207 48.90 -41.35 -2.65
CA GLN A 207 49.43 -42.18 -1.57
C GLN A 207 50.07 -43.49 -2.07
N GLY A 208 49.75 -43.93 -3.30
CA GLY A 208 50.38 -45.09 -3.94
C GLY A 208 51.79 -44.86 -4.52
N THR A 209 52.28 -43.62 -4.59
CA THR A 209 53.59 -43.30 -5.21
C THR A 209 54.75 -43.21 -4.20
N SER A 210 54.51 -43.35 -2.89
CA SER A 210 55.57 -43.20 -1.87
C SER A 210 56.24 -44.51 -1.40
N ASP A 211 55.92 -45.68 -1.97
CA ASP A 211 56.44 -46.99 -1.53
C ASP A 211 57.50 -47.60 -2.49
N SER A 212 58.20 -46.76 -3.26
CA SER A 212 59.36 -47.18 -4.03
C SER A 212 60.41 -46.07 -4.09
N ALA A 213 61.16 -45.92 -3.00
CA ALA A 213 62.48 -45.30 -2.96
C ALA A 213 63.33 -45.97 -1.88
#